data_AF-A0A835ZBF2-F1
#
_entry.id   AF-A0A835ZBF2-F1
#
_cell.length_a   1.000
_cell.length_b   1.000
_cell.length_c   1.000
_cell.angle_alpha   90.00
_cell.angle_beta   90.00
_cell.angle_gamma   90.00
#
_symmetry.space_group_name_H-M   'P 1'
#
loop_
_entity.id
_entity.type
_entity.pdbx_description
1 polymer ?
#
loop_
_entity_poly.entity_id
_entity_poly.type
_entity_poly.pdbx_seq_one_letter_code
_entity_poly.pdbx_strand_id
1 'polypeptide(L)'
;MFSGFGLSNERVVDAKKAKAEEEGAPAGEGSGIVAGDSVEESDAAMSREDMMSFFDKAIEALKSDELREQVAASVNKENRPDALLMEQQLTMLDDMGVGREKGQQALNEIPLKHRGDKELVDKMREFESICNQTYITIFTQGRPSADSLRTEGDMTEDEVMEFFNSCISLMGTPETKAKLAQRFAETQEPPNDYIIEMQRDMLACLGIEPDHGISCLNKHVTSGDADIASGAQRFAMSAQRACQEAVMGTDKFEAHMAQQHEAMQRQRRLVAECAAMTPKEQQAFMKRVATQQVSIARAMASLADDHARIAYVKQLPAAEQDDLAKLNMLMGGRSGGHGHSHSHEHGAHCNHDHGHSHAAHAGEHDVQGHSHSHQHGPGCNHDHGHQHGPDCNH
;
A
#
# COMPACT_ATOMS: atom_id res chain seq x y z
N MET A 1 -0.78 -10.32 6.26
CA MET A 1 0.20 -9.81 7.25
C MET A 1 1.66 -9.87 6.78
N PHE A 2 2.21 -11.03 6.40
CA PHE A 2 3.60 -11.15 5.92
C PHE A 2 3.91 -10.27 4.71
N SER A 3 2.91 -10.00 3.84
CA SER A 3 3.02 -9.04 2.73
C SER A 3 2.69 -7.58 3.12
N GLY A 4 1.94 -7.37 4.20
CA GLY A 4 1.47 -6.05 4.66
C GLY A 4 2.50 -5.29 5.50
N PHE A 5 3.30 -6.01 6.31
CA PHE A 5 4.44 -5.43 7.04
C PHE A 5 5.67 -5.20 6.15
N GLY A 6 5.63 -5.62 4.88
CA GLY A 6 6.77 -5.44 3.98
C GLY A 6 8.03 -6.20 4.37
N LEU A 7 7.94 -7.12 5.34
CA LEU A 7 9.02 -8.02 5.68
C LEU A 7 9.04 -9.14 4.64
N SER A 8 9.76 -8.90 3.54
CA SER A 8 10.26 -10.02 2.74
C SER A 8 11.16 -10.87 3.65
N ASN A 9 10.95 -12.19 3.61
CA ASN A 9 11.68 -13.18 4.40
C ASN A 9 13.22 -13.01 4.29
N GLU A 10 13.68 -12.46 3.16
CA GLU A 10 15.08 -12.14 2.87
C GLU A 10 15.74 -11.28 3.97
N ARG A 11 15.12 -10.18 4.44
CA ARG A 11 15.78 -9.28 5.40
C ARG A 11 16.00 -9.91 6.78
N VAL A 12 15.09 -10.75 7.26
CA VAL A 12 15.20 -11.41 8.57
C VAL A 12 16.22 -12.54 8.53
N VAL A 13 16.25 -13.29 7.42
CA VAL A 13 17.22 -14.38 7.21
C VAL A 13 18.63 -13.83 7.03
N ASP A 14 18.79 -12.73 6.28
CA ASP A 14 20.09 -12.11 6.02
C ASP A 14 20.70 -11.49 7.30
N ALA A 15 19.89 -10.84 8.15
CA ALA A 15 20.37 -10.28 9.41
C ALA A 15 20.88 -11.35 10.39
N LYS A 16 20.19 -12.50 10.48
CA LYS A 16 20.64 -13.62 11.32
C LYS A 16 21.85 -14.34 10.74
N LYS A 17 21.91 -14.49 9.42
CA LYS A 17 23.07 -15.10 8.74
C LYS A 17 24.33 -14.24 8.89
N ALA A 18 24.22 -12.93 8.72
CA ALA A 18 25.33 -12.00 8.92
C ALA A 18 25.85 -12.05 10.37
N LYS A 19 24.94 -12.12 11.36
CA LYS A 19 25.32 -12.24 12.77
C LYS A 19 25.98 -13.59 13.11
N ALA A 20 25.51 -14.69 12.52
CA ALA A 20 26.12 -16.01 12.69
C ALA A 20 27.53 -16.10 12.06
N GLU A 21 27.79 -15.34 10.99
CA GLU A 21 29.11 -15.23 10.36
C GLU A 21 30.05 -14.29 11.13
N GLU A 22 29.52 -13.25 11.79
CA GLU A 22 30.29 -12.30 12.61
C GLU A 22 30.70 -12.85 13.99
N GLU A 23 29.88 -13.71 14.60
CA GLU A 23 30.16 -14.31 15.92
C GLU A 23 31.24 -15.41 15.92
N GLY A 24 31.89 -15.69 14.78
CA GLY A 24 33.15 -16.44 14.72
C GLY A 24 33.15 -17.73 15.56
N ALA A 25 32.15 -18.58 15.37
CA ALA A 25 32.04 -19.84 16.11
C ALA A 25 33.33 -20.68 15.89
N PRO A 26 34.07 -21.04 16.96
CA PRO A 26 35.27 -21.84 16.81
C PRO A 26 34.91 -23.25 16.34
N ALA A 27 35.63 -23.73 15.33
CA ALA A 27 35.64 -25.13 14.93
C ALA A 27 36.21 -25.99 16.07
N GLY A 28 35.36 -26.35 17.02
CA GLY A 28 35.65 -27.26 18.12
C GLY A 28 35.42 -28.70 17.68
N GLU A 29 36.49 -29.43 17.40
CA GLU A 29 36.48 -30.88 17.29
C GLU A 29 36.13 -31.51 18.65
N GLY A 30 35.11 -32.37 18.68
CA GLY A 30 34.92 -33.37 19.72
C GLY A 30 33.90 -33.04 20.80
N SER A 31 32.63 -33.34 20.52
CA SER A 31 31.68 -33.77 21.57
C SER A 31 30.58 -34.62 20.94
N GLY A 32 30.34 -35.80 21.51
CA GLY A 32 29.34 -36.76 21.04
C GLY A 32 27.94 -36.17 21.16
N ILE A 33 27.40 -35.72 20.02
CA ILE A 33 26.00 -35.37 19.89
C ILE A 33 25.22 -36.69 19.80
N VAL A 34 24.45 -36.97 20.84
CA VAL A 34 23.34 -37.93 20.79
C VAL A 34 22.41 -37.44 19.69
N ALA A 35 22.20 -38.28 18.66
CA ALA A 35 21.27 -38.00 17.57
C ALA A 35 19.89 -37.70 18.16
N GLY A 36 19.57 -36.40 18.28
CA GLY A 36 18.21 -35.95 18.56
C GLY A 36 17.37 -36.34 17.37
N ASP A 37 16.21 -36.97 17.64
CA ASP A 37 15.19 -37.29 16.65
C ASP A 37 15.00 -36.09 15.72
N SER A 38 15.42 -36.23 14.48
CA SER A 38 15.06 -35.30 13.41
C SER A 38 13.55 -35.38 13.29
N VAL A 39 12.86 -34.34 13.77
CA VAL A 39 11.43 -34.15 13.52
C VAL A 39 11.28 -34.15 12.00
N GLU A 40 10.72 -35.23 11.44
CA GLU A 40 10.42 -35.27 10.01
C GLU A 40 9.43 -34.15 9.73
N GLU A 41 9.90 -33.10 9.04
CA GLU A 41 9.02 -32.04 8.56
C GLU A 41 7.95 -32.66 7.68
N SER A 42 6.71 -32.65 8.16
CA SER A 42 5.56 -33.08 7.39
C SER A 42 5.46 -32.22 6.13
N ASP A 43 5.46 -32.86 4.96
CA ASP A 43 5.28 -32.19 3.68
C ASP A 43 3.81 -31.74 3.45
N ALA A 44 2.93 -32.03 4.42
CA ALA A 44 1.52 -31.68 4.33
C ALA A 44 1.30 -30.17 4.45
N ALA A 45 0.48 -29.62 3.55
CA ALA A 45 -0.03 -28.26 3.67
C ALA A 45 -0.87 -28.12 4.94
N MET A 46 -0.83 -26.94 5.59
CA MET A 46 -1.70 -26.65 6.74
C MET A 46 -3.16 -26.92 6.40
N SER A 47 -3.84 -27.69 7.25
CA SER A 47 -5.28 -27.87 7.14
C SER A 47 -6.03 -26.59 7.54
N ARG A 48 -7.32 -26.55 7.23
CA ARG A 48 -8.21 -25.46 7.70
C ARG A 48 -8.20 -25.38 9.22
N GLU A 49 -8.28 -26.53 9.89
CA GLU A 49 -8.27 -26.67 11.34
C GLU A 49 -6.96 -26.16 11.94
N ASP A 50 -5.82 -26.44 11.30
CA ASP A 50 -4.52 -25.91 11.72
C ASP A 50 -4.50 -24.38 11.61
N MET A 51 -4.99 -23.81 10.50
CA MET A 51 -5.04 -22.35 10.32
C MET A 51 -5.94 -21.67 11.37
N MET A 52 -7.11 -22.25 11.68
CA MET A 52 -7.99 -21.74 12.74
C MET A 52 -7.32 -21.80 14.12
N SER A 53 -6.72 -22.95 14.45
CA SER A 53 -5.99 -23.17 15.71
C SER A 53 -4.81 -22.20 15.87
N PHE A 54 -4.07 -21.96 14.78
CA PHE A 54 -3.01 -20.95 14.74
C PHE A 54 -3.57 -19.57 15.09
N PHE A 55 -4.65 -19.12 14.43
CA PHE A 55 -5.21 -17.81 14.69
C PHE A 55 -5.73 -17.65 16.11
N ASP A 56 -6.41 -18.65 16.67
CA ASP A 56 -6.89 -18.60 18.05
C ASP A 56 -5.75 -18.41 19.05
N LYS A 57 -4.70 -19.25 18.95
CA LYS A 57 -3.52 -19.16 19.81
C LYS A 57 -2.77 -17.85 19.63
N ALA A 58 -2.58 -17.41 18.38
CA ALA A 58 -1.85 -16.19 18.09
C ALA A 58 -2.60 -14.95 18.59
N ILE A 59 -3.92 -14.89 18.40
CA ILE A 59 -4.77 -13.81 18.92
C ILE A 59 -4.71 -13.76 20.45
N GLU A 60 -4.81 -14.91 21.12
CA GLU A 60 -4.72 -15.00 22.58
C GLU A 60 -3.37 -14.45 23.08
N ALA A 61 -2.26 -14.92 22.50
CA ALA A 61 -0.93 -14.47 22.87
C ALA A 61 -0.72 -12.96 22.62
N LEU A 62 -1.15 -12.44 21.47
CA LEU A 62 -1.00 -11.02 21.11
C LEU A 62 -1.86 -10.07 21.96
N LYS A 63 -2.95 -10.58 22.55
CA LYS A 63 -3.78 -9.85 23.51
C LYS A 63 -3.18 -9.85 24.92
N SER A 64 -2.25 -10.75 25.23
CA SER A 64 -1.62 -10.83 26.55
C SER A 64 -0.68 -9.65 26.80
N ASP A 65 -0.72 -9.10 28.01
CA ASP A 65 0.21 -8.05 28.43
C ASP A 65 1.64 -8.60 28.59
N GLU A 66 1.78 -9.87 28.98
CA GLU A 66 3.07 -10.56 29.11
C GLU A 66 3.87 -10.53 27.80
N LEU A 67 3.26 -10.94 26.68
CA LEU A 67 3.94 -10.91 25.39
C LEU A 67 4.28 -9.46 24.98
N ARG A 68 3.38 -8.51 25.24
CA ARG A 68 3.62 -7.09 24.89
C ARG A 68 4.78 -6.50 25.65
N GLU A 69 4.85 -6.74 26.96
CA GLU A 69 5.95 -6.30 27.81
C GLU A 69 7.26 -6.98 27.40
N GLN A 70 7.24 -8.28 27.11
CA GLN A 70 8.41 -9.02 26.62
C GLN A 70 8.95 -8.46 25.30
N VAL A 71 8.05 -8.22 24.34
CA VAL A 71 8.42 -7.66 23.04
C VAL A 71 8.94 -6.24 23.23
N ALA A 72 8.21 -5.38 23.95
CA ALA A 72 8.60 -4.01 24.22
C ALA A 72 9.98 -3.89 24.89
N ALA A 73 10.27 -4.77 25.87
CA ALA A 73 11.58 -4.81 26.53
C ALA A 73 12.72 -5.27 25.60
N SER A 74 12.39 -5.95 24.50
CA SER A 74 13.35 -6.45 23.51
C SER A 74 13.54 -5.51 22.31
N VAL A 75 12.70 -4.47 22.18
CA VAL A 75 12.79 -3.49 21.09
C VAL A 75 14.07 -2.68 21.22
N ASN A 76 14.86 -2.66 20.15
CA ASN A 76 16.04 -1.82 20.01
C ASN A 76 16.28 -1.53 18.52
N LYS A 77 17.41 -0.91 18.19
CA LYS A 77 17.74 -0.54 16.81
C LYS A 77 17.84 -1.76 15.89
N GLU A 78 18.33 -2.88 16.41
CA GLU A 78 18.52 -4.13 15.66
C GLU A 78 17.26 -5.02 15.65
N ASN A 79 16.42 -4.90 16.68
CA ASN A 79 15.23 -5.72 16.91
C ASN A 79 13.97 -4.85 16.86
N ARG A 80 13.44 -4.68 15.64
CA ARG A 80 12.21 -3.93 15.43
C ARG A 80 10.98 -4.69 15.96
N PRO A 81 9.93 -4.00 16.41
CA PRO A 81 8.74 -4.64 16.97
C PRO A 81 8.07 -5.64 16.01
N ASP A 82 8.02 -5.31 14.71
CA ASP A 82 7.45 -6.17 13.67
C ASP A 82 8.25 -7.46 13.49
N ALA A 83 9.58 -7.40 13.48
CA ALA A 83 10.45 -8.58 13.40
C ALA A 83 10.31 -9.50 14.62
N LEU A 84 10.16 -8.93 15.82
CA LEU A 84 9.95 -9.71 17.05
C LEU A 84 8.58 -10.41 17.07
N LEU A 85 7.52 -9.69 16.70
CA LEU A 85 6.17 -10.27 16.56
C LEU A 85 6.13 -11.34 15.47
N MET A 86 6.91 -11.16 14.40
CA MET A 86 7.06 -12.12 13.33
C MET A 86 7.73 -13.41 13.80
N GLU A 87 8.83 -13.32 14.55
CA GLU A 87 9.49 -14.49 15.11
C GLU A 87 8.55 -15.25 16.05
N GLN A 88 7.78 -14.55 16.87
CA GLN A 88 6.79 -15.19 17.76
C GLN A 88 5.76 -16.00 16.97
N GLN A 89 5.26 -15.47 15.84
CA GLN A 89 4.34 -16.21 14.96
C GLN A 89 5.02 -17.44 14.33
N LEU A 90 6.30 -17.33 13.98
CA LEU A 90 7.06 -18.46 13.43
C LEU A 90 7.27 -19.57 14.46
N THR A 91 7.58 -19.21 15.71
CA THR A 91 7.66 -20.17 16.81
C THR A 91 6.33 -20.90 17.03
N MET A 92 5.19 -20.20 16.91
CA MET A 92 3.88 -20.86 16.99
C MET A 92 3.64 -21.88 15.87
N LEU A 93 4.17 -21.65 14.67
CA LEU A 93 4.12 -22.64 13.58
C LEU A 93 5.01 -23.85 13.90
N ASP A 94 6.21 -23.62 14.43
CA ASP A 94 7.12 -24.68 14.85
C ASP A 94 6.48 -25.57 15.94
N ASP A 95 5.83 -24.98 16.93
CA ASP A 95 5.11 -25.68 18.02
C ASP A 95 3.93 -26.51 17.51
N MET A 96 3.39 -26.15 16.35
CA MET A 96 2.33 -26.90 15.65
C MET A 96 2.88 -28.00 14.73
N GLY A 97 4.21 -28.13 14.61
CA GLY A 97 4.85 -29.04 13.67
C GLY A 97 4.66 -28.64 12.20
N VAL A 98 4.40 -27.35 11.94
CA VAL A 98 4.23 -26.80 10.60
C VAL A 98 5.50 -26.06 10.19
N GLY A 99 6.11 -26.48 9.08
CA GLY A 99 7.29 -25.80 8.55
C GLY A 99 7.03 -24.31 8.28
N ARG A 100 7.90 -23.43 8.79
CA ARG A 100 7.76 -21.96 8.77
C ARG A 100 7.31 -21.41 7.41
N GLU A 101 8.07 -21.69 6.34
CA GLU A 101 7.78 -21.15 5.00
C GLU A 101 6.42 -21.60 4.47
N LYS A 102 6.10 -22.89 4.60
CA LYS A 102 4.81 -23.46 4.15
C LYS A 102 3.65 -22.93 4.97
N GLY A 103 3.83 -22.76 6.28
CA GLY A 103 2.81 -22.20 7.16
C GLY A 103 2.51 -20.75 6.80
N GLN A 104 3.54 -19.92 6.63
CA GLN A 104 3.38 -18.56 6.15
C GLN A 104 2.70 -18.51 4.78
N GLN A 105 3.11 -19.35 3.84
CA GLN A 105 2.50 -19.43 2.51
C GLN A 105 1.02 -19.76 2.61
N ALA A 106 0.65 -20.79 3.37
CA ALA A 106 -0.73 -21.21 3.56
C ALA A 106 -1.59 -20.07 4.13
N LEU A 107 -1.10 -19.39 5.18
CA LEU A 107 -1.78 -18.25 5.80
C LEU A 107 -1.94 -17.07 4.83
N ASN A 108 -0.92 -16.76 4.02
CA ASN A 108 -0.97 -15.68 3.03
C ASN A 108 -1.92 -15.96 1.85
N GLU A 109 -2.15 -17.23 1.54
CA GLU A 109 -3.01 -17.65 0.45
C GLU A 109 -4.49 -17.71 0.83
N ILE A 110 -4.86 -17.56 2.11
CA ILE A 110 -6.26 -17.57 2.60
C ILE A 110 -7.18 -16.66 1.76
N PRO A 111 -6.86 -15.37 1.51
CA PRO A 111 -7.74 -14.48 0.72
C PRO A 111 -7.95 -14.93 -0.73
N LEU A 112 -7.11 -15.83 -1.24
CA LEU A 112 -7.18 -16.34 -2.61
C LEU A 112 -7.82 -17.73 -2.66
N LYS A 113 -7.34 -18.66 -1.84
CA LYS A 113 -7.73 -20.08 -1.85
C LYS A 113 -8.99 -20.37 -1.04
N HIS A 114 -9.32 -19.53 -0.06
CA HIS A 114 -10.42 -19.76 0.89
C HIS A 114 -11.51 -18.68 0.84
N ARG A 115 -11.73 -18.05 -0.33
CA ARG A 115 -12.73 -16.96 -0.49
C ARG A 115 -14.16 -17.31 -0.08
N GLY A 116 -14.54 -18.58 -0.20
CA GLY A 116 -15.87 -19.06 0.20
C GLY A 116 -16.00 -19.38 1.70
N ASP A 117 -14.89 -19.41 2.43
CA ASP A 117 -14.83 -19.74 3.84
C ASP A 117 -14.86 -18.46 4.68
N LYS A 118 -16.06 -17.92 4.86
CA LYS A 118 -16.26 -16.65 5.56
C LYS A 118 -15.66 -16.66 6.97
N GLU A 119 -15.82 -17.77 7.69
CA GLU A 119 -15.32 -17.91 9.07
C GLU A 119 -13.79 -17.80 9.13
N LEU A 120 -13.07 -18.54 8.26
CA LEU A 120 -11.61 -18.47 8.22
C LEU A 120 -11.10 -17.09 7.81
N VAL A 121 -11.76 -16.45 6.83
CA VAL A 121 -11.41 -15.10 6.37
C VAL A 121 -11.66 -14.06 7.47
N ASP A 122 -12.80 -14.13 8.16
CA ASP A 122 -13.11 -13.24 9.28
C ASP A 122 -12.10 -13.44 10.43
N LYS A 123 -11.68 -14.68 10.69
CA LYS A 123 -10.67 -14.99 11.71
C LYS A 123 -9.29 -14.44 11.36
N MET A 124 -8.87 -14.58 10.10
CA MET A 124 -7.64 -13.96 9.59
C MET A 124 -7.69 -12.43 9.73
N ARG A 125 -8.84 -11.79 9.44
CA ARG A 125 -9.03 -10.34 9.61
C ARG A 125 -8.97 -9.92 11.08
N GLU A 126 -9.56 -10.69 12.00
CA GLU A 126 -9.44 -10.46 13.45
C GLU A 126 -7.96 -10.50 13.86
N PHE A 127 -7.24 -11.54 13.45
CA PHE A 127 -5.81 -11.67 13.70
C PHE A 127 -5.01 -10.48 13.15
N GLU A 128 -5.29 -10.04 11.92
CA GLU A 128 -4.65 -8.87 11.32
C GLU A 128 -4.88 -7.58 12.11
N SER A 129 -6.13 -7.37 12.55
CA SER A 129 -6.48 -6.24 13.41
C SER A 129 -5.71 -6.28 14.74
N ILE A 130 -5.62 -7.45 15.38
CA ILE A 130 -4.94 -7.60 16.67
C ILE A 130 -3.44 -7.37 16.55
N CYS A 131 -2.78 -7.88 15.51
CA CYS A 131 -1.37 -7.58 15.27
C CYS A 131 -1.11 -6.09 15.06
N ASN A 132 -1.93 -5.41 14.25
CA ASN A 132 -1.78 -3.97 14.03
C ASN A 132 -1.92 -3.20 15.36
N GLN A 133 -2.93 -3.55 16.17
CA GLN A 133 -3.12 -2.93 17.49
C GLN A 133 -1.95 -3.21 18.43
N THR A 134 -1.48 -4.45 18.50
CA THR A 134 -0.36 -4.85 19.37
C THR A 134 0.94 -4.17 18.94
N TYR A 135 1.25 -4.15 17.65
CA TYR A 135 2.39 -3.42 17.10
C TYR A 135 2.33 -1.93 17.47
N ILE A 136 1.19 -1.26 17.23
CA ILE A 136 1.03 0.17 17.55
C ILE A 136 1.14 0.42 19.06
N THR A 137 0.60 -0.47 19.88
CA THR A 137 0.70 -0.36 21.34
C THR A 137 2.16 -0.41 21.78
N ILE A 138 2.92 -1.40 21.32
CA ILE A 138 4.36 -1.54 21.64
C ILE A 138 5.14 -0.34 21.11
N PHE A 139 4.88 0.05 19.88
CA PHE A 139 5.57 1.15 19.22
C PHE A 139 5.36 2.50 19.92
N THR A 140 4.14 2.77 20.39
CA THR A 140 3.79 4.05 21.04
C THR A 140 4.15 4.12 22.53
N GLN A 141 4.34 2.98 23.21
CA GLN A 141 4.75 2.93 24.62
C GLN A 141 6.12 3.59 24.87
N GLY A 142 7.02 3.54 23.89
CA GLY A 142 8.35 4.14 23.95
C GLY A 142 8.42 5.62 23.53
N ARG A 143 7.28 6.29 23.33
CA ARG A 143 7.23 7.66 22.78
C ARG A 143 8.13 8.61 23.58
N PRO A 144 9.16 9.21 22.96
CA PRO A 144 9.99 10.21 23.63
C PRO A 144 9.18 11.43 24.06
N SER A 145 9.66 12.13 25.08
CA SER A 145 9.07 13.40 25.49
C SER A 145 9.21 14.45 24.38
N ALA A 146 8.30 15.44 24.34
CA ALA A 146 8.32 16.49 23.32
C ALA A 146 9.66 17.27 23.29
N ASP A 147 10.27 17.49 24.45
CA ASP A 147 11.55 18.19 24.57
C ASP A 147 12.76 17.36 24.11
N SER A 148 12.57 16.06 23.86
CA SER A 148 13.60 15.13 23.40
C SER A 148 13.49 14.75 21.91
N LEU A 149 12.57 15.38 21.17
CA LEU A 149 12.42 15.12 19.75
C LEU A 149 13.62 15.66 18.96
N ARG A 150 14.12 14.87 18.03
CA ARG A 150 15.22 15.22 17.14
C ARG A 150 14.76 16.23 16.09
N THR A 151 15.41 17.39 16.05
CA THR A 151 15.16 18.50 15.10
C THR A 151 16.27 18.69 14.06
N GLU A 152 17.31 17.87 14.09
CA GLU A 152 18.49 17.96 13.22
C GLU A 152 18.93 16.57 12.72
N GLY A 153 19.74 16.54 11.66
CA GLY A 153 20.19 15.30 11.03
C GLY A 153 19.14 14.67 10.11
N ASP A 154 19.57 13.87 9.14
CA ASP A 154 18.66 13.18 8.24
C ASP A 154 18.08 11.90 8.89
N MET A 155 16.92 11.46 8.39
CA MET A 155 16.38 10.15 8.76
C MET A 155 17.21 9.05 8.12
N THR A 156 17.38 7.93 8.81
CA THR A 156 17.93 6.73 8.17
C THR A 156 16.86 6.07 7.30
N GLU A 157 17.27 5.24 6.34
CA GLU A 157 16.33 4.46 5.52
C GLU A 157 15.43 3.56 6.39
N ASP A 158 15.98 2.99 7.47
CA ASP A 158 15.23 2.19 8.43
C ASP A 158 14.16 3.02 9.16
N GLU A 159 14.48 4.24 9.58
CA GLU A 159 13.51 5.15 10.22
C GLU A 159 12.39 5.55 9.25
N VAL A 160 12.71 5.79 7.97
CA VAL A 160 11.72 6.09 6.92
C VAL A 160 10.79 4.90 6.69
N MET A 161 11.35 3.68 6.62
CA MET A 161 10.56 2.47 6.45
C MET A 161 9.72 2.14 7.69
N GLU A 162 10.24 2.36 8.90
CA GLU A 162 9.47 2.24 10.15
C GLU A 162 8.33 3.25 10.20
N PHE A 163 8.54 4.49 9.77
CA PHE A 163 7.48 5.48 9.66
C PHE A 163 6.34 5.00 8.75
N PHE A 164 6.66 4.49 7.54
CA PHE A 164 5.63 3.99 6.62
C PHE A 164 4.89 2.78 7.19
N ASN A 165 5.61 1.79 7.73
CA ASN A 165 5.01 0.60 8.32
C ASN A 165 4.13 0.95 9.54
N SER A 166 4.55 1.90 10.36
CA SER A 166 3.80 2.39 11.50
C SER A 166 2.49 3.04 11.08
N CYS A 167 2.54 3.95 10.10
CA CYS A 167 1.34 4.60 9.61
C CYS A 167 0.36 3.61 8.96
N ILE A 168 0.86 2.66 8.16
CA ILE A 168 0.03 1.61 7.55
C ILE A 168 -0.66 0.77 8.64
N SER A 169 0.09 0.34 9.66
CA SER A 169 -0.45 -0.45 10.77
C SER A 169 -1.49 0.34 11.56
N LEU A 170 -1.23 1.62 11.85
CA LEU A 170 -2.14 2.50 12.56
C LEU A 170 -3.46 2.69 11.80
N MET A 171 -3.41 2.90 10.48
CA MET A 171 -4.59 3.00 9.61
C MET A 171 -5.39 1.70 9.53
N GLY A 172 -4.72 0.56 9.72
CA GLY A 172 -5.37 -0.75 9.80
C GLY A 172 -6.12 -1.01 11.11
N THR A 173 -5.98 -0.17 12.14
CA THR A 173 -6.65 -0.41 13.43
C THR A 173 -8.14 -0.02 13.39
N PRO A 174 -9.02 -0.78 14.07
CA PRO A 174 -10.43 -0.44 14.22
C PRO A 174 -10.67 0.95 14.82
N GLU A 175 -9.84 1.38 15.77
CA GLU A 175 -9.97 2.69 16.41
C GLU A 175 -9.75 3.81 15.39
N THR A 176 -8.68 3.74 14.60
CA THR A 176 -8.41 4.71 13.53
C THR A 176 -9.53 4.73 12.49
N LYS A 177 -9.99 3.56 12.04
CA LYS A 177 -11.10 3.46 11.08
C LYS A 177 -12.37 4.13 11.61
N ALA A 178 -12.69 3.91 12.89
CA ALA A 178 -13.84 4.54 13.53
C ALA A 178 -13.69 6.06 13.59
N LYS A 179 -12.50 6.59 13.93
CA LYS A 179 -12.23 8.03 13.96
C LYS A 179 -12.30 8.67 12.57
N LEU A 180 -11.77 8.01 11.53
CA LEU A 180 -11.89 8.48 10.14
C LEU A 180 -13.35 8.54 9.68
N ALA A 181 -14.13 7.48 9.96
CA ALA A 181 -15.55 7.45 9.64
C ALA A 181 -16.35 8.52 10.40
N GLN A 182 -16.03 8.73 11.68
CA GLN A 182 -16.61 9.81 12.48
C GLN A 182 -16.27 11.18 11.88
N ARG A 183 -15.00 11.42 11.53
CA ARG A 183 -14.56 12.69 10.93
C ARG A 183 -15.32 12.97 9.64
N PHE A 184 -15.45 11.98 8.75
CA PHE A 184 -16.26 12.12 7.54
C PHE A 184 -17.74 12.38 7.84
N ALA A 185 -18.31 11.73 8.86
CA ALA A 185 -19.69 11.99 9.25
C ALA A 185 -19.91 13.44 9.70
N GLU A 186 -18.94 14.02 10.42
CA GLU A 186 -18.97 15.39 10.92
C GLU A 186 -18.74 16.45 9.82
N THR A 187 -17.77 16.23 8.93
CA THR A 187 -17.35 17.24 7.93
C THR A 187 -17.98 17.05 6.56
N GLN A 188 -18.43 15.84 6.23
CA GLN A 188 -18.80 15.40 4.87
C GLN A 188 -17.66 15.55 3.84
N GLU A 189 -16.41 15.67 4.30
CA GLU A 189 -15.21 15.78 3.48
C GLU A 189 -14.26 14.61 3.77
N PRO A 190 -13.49 14.11 2.77
CA PRO A 190 -12.49 13.08 3.01
C PRO A 190 -11.55 13.48 4.17
N PRO A 191 -11.31 12.61 5.16
CA PRO A 191 -10.63 12.95 6.42
C PRO A 191 -9.09 13.01 6.26
N ASN A 192 -8.62 13.72 5.23
CA ASN A 192 -7.19 13.86 4.91
C ASN A 192 -6.43 14.61 6.00
N ASP A 193 -7.08 15.60 6.62
CA ASP A 193 -6.54 16.38 7.74
C ASP A 193 -6.19 15.47 8.93
N TYR A 194 -7.09 14.57 9.29
CA TYR A 194 -6.88 13.61 10.37
C TYR A 194 -5.75 12.62 10.04
N ILE A 195 -5.62 12.19 8.79
CA ILE A 195 -4.48 11.37 8.34
C ILE A 195 -3.16 12.14 8.50
N ILE A 196 -3.11 13.44 8.19
CA ILE A 196 -1.93 14.29 8.38
C ILE A 196 -1.58 14.42 9.87
N GLU A 197 -2.57 14.63 10.74
CA GLU A 197 -2.37 14.67 12.20
C GLU A 197 -1.74 13.37 12.71
N MET A 198 -2.28 12.21 12.28
CA MET A 198 -1.73 10.91 12.64
C MET A 198 -0.29 10.71 12.16
N GLN A 199 0.05 11.14 10.94
CA GLN A 199 1.42 11.07 10.43
C GLN A 199 2.39 11.87 11.32
N ARG A 200 1.99 13.07 11.73
CA ARG A 200 2.80 13.91 12.63
C ARG A 200 2.98 13.25 13.99
N ASP A 201 1.92 12.64 14.53
CA ASP A 201 2.03 11.87 15.78
C ASP A 201 2.96 10.67 15.66
N MET A 202 2.95 9.96 14.53
CA MET A 202 3.86 8.83 14.30
C MET A 202 5.32 9.25 14.18
N LEU A 203 5.63 10.41 13.58
CA LEU A 203 6.98 10.98 13.61
C LEU A 203 7.44 11.28 15.05
N ALA A 204 6.55 11.85 15.86
CA ALA A 204 6.85 12.10 17.27
C ALA A 204 7.07 10.79 18.06
N CYS A 205 6.36 9.71 17.73
CA CYS A 205 6.61 8.38 18.30
C CYS A 205 8.00 7.82 17.92
N LEU A 206 8.52 8.13 16.74
CA LEU A 206 9.90 7.82 16.33
C LEU A 206 10.95 8.71 17.00
N GLY A 207 10.55 9.66 17.84
CA GLY A 207 11.47 10.64 18.43
C GLY A 207 11.93 11.72 17.47
N ILE A 208 11.17 11.98 16.40
CA ILE A 208 11.48 12.96 15.37
C ILE A 208 10.46 14.10 15.47
N GLU A 209 10.94 15.35 15.45
CA GLU A 209 10.04 16.50 15.40
C GLU A 209 9.23 16.47 14.08
N PRO A 210 7.90 16.63 14.11
CA PRO A 210 7.07 16.43 12.91
C PRO A 210 7.45 17.25 11.68
N ASP A 211 7.74 18.54 11.81
CA ASP A 211 8.08 19.39 10.65
C ASP A 211 9.45 19.01 10.05
N HIS A 212 10.42 18.73 10.92
CA HIS A 212 11.73 18.19 10.53
C HIS A 212 11.60 16.84 9.82
N GLY A 213 10.82 15.91 10.38
CA GLY A 213 10.59 14.59 9.81
C GLY A 213 9.93 14.65 8.43
N ILE A 214 8.93 15.53 8.23
CA ILE A 214 8.31 15.76 6.92
C ILE A 214 9.34 16.27 5.91
N SER A 215 10.21 17.20 6.31
CA SER A 215 11.29 17.70 5.46
C SER A 215 12.24 16.58 5.02
N CYS A 216 12.63 15.69 5.95
CA CYS A 216 13.45 14.51 5.65
C CYS A 216 12.73 13.55 4.69
N LEU A 217 11.47 13.19 4.96
CA LEU A 217 10.69 12.28 4.12
C LEU A 217 10.60 12.78 2.67
N ASN A 218 10.38 14.07 2.45
CA ASN A 218 10.33 14.65 1.11
C ASN A 218 11.66 14.48 0.36
N LYS A 219 12.80 14.66 1.04
CA LYS A 219 14.12 14.42 0.43
C LYS A 219 14.29 12.95 0.04
N HIS A 220 13.94 12.02 0.93
CA HIS A 220 14.07 10.58 0.69
C HIS A 220 13.18 10.10 -0.46
N VAL A 221 11.93 10.54 -0.55
CA VAL A 221 11.04 10.15 -1.66
C VAL A 221 11.57 10.64 -3.01
N THR A 222 12.32 11.75 -3.03
CA THR A 222 12.96 12.27 -4.24
C THR A 222 14.35 11.69 -4.54
N SER A 223 14.91 10.84 -3.68
CA SER A 223 16.27 10.32 -3.84
C SER A 223 16.41 9.31 -4.99
N GLY A 224 15.29 8.73 -5.44
CA GLY A 224 15.28 7.67 -6.44
C GLY A 224 15.52 6.27 -5.88
N ASP A 225 15.56 6.11 -4.56
CA ASP A 225 15.62 4.79 -3.92
C ASP A 225 14.33 3.99 -4.17
N ALA A 226 14.47 2.79 -4.71
CA ALA A 226 13.33 1.96 -5.13
C ALA A 226 12.54 1.38 -3.95
N ASP A 227 13.22 1.07 -2.84
CA ASP A 227 12.59 0.49 -1.65
C ASP A 227 11.80 1.56 -0.90
N ILE A 228 12.36 2.77 -0.76
CA ILE A 228 11.67 3.93 -0.19
C ILE A 228 10.49 4.33 -1.09
N ALA A 229 10.67 4.38 -2.41
CA ALA A 229 9.58 4.70 -3.33
C ALA A 229 8.43 3.68 -3.23
N SER A 230 8.76 2.38 -3.12
CA SER A 230 7.79 1.31 -2.88
C SER A 230 7.10 1.45 -1.52
N GLY A 231 7.83 1.78 -0.46
CA GLY A 231 7.29 2.11 0.86
C GLY A 231 6.30 3.27 0.82
N ALA A 232 6.70 4.38 0.23
CA ALA A 232 5.88 5.58 0.06
C ALA A 232 4.61 5.29 -0.75
N GLN A 233 4.71 4.51 -1.83
CA GLN A 233 3.56 4.11 -2.64
C GLN A 233 2.58 3.24 -1.84
N ARG A 234 3.08 2.26 -1.07
CA ARG A 234 2.23 1.41 -0.21
C ARG A 234 1.52 2.23 0.86
N PHE A 235 2.23 3.15 1.48
CA PHE A 235 1.67 4.09 2.44
C PHE A 235 0.57 4.95 1.82
N ALA A 236 0.82 5.57 0.67
CA ALA A 236 -0.16 6.40 -0.04
C ALA A 236 -1.42 5.59 -0.42
N MET A 237 -1.26 4.36 -0.92
CA MET A 237 -2.38 3.46 -1.21
C MET A 237 -3.17 3.10 0.05
N SER A 238 -2.50 2.88 1.18
CA SER A 238 -3.16 2.58 2.46
C SER A 238 -3.97 3.78 2.96
N ALA A 239 -3.40 4.98 2.90
CA ALA A 239 -4.10 6.21 3.25
C ALA A 239 -5.32 6.47 2.37
N GLN A 240 -5.17 6.30 1.06
CA GLN A 240 -6.28 6.43 0.11
C GLN A 240 -7.39 5.41 0.42
N ARG A 241 -7.04 4.16 0.71
CA ARG A 241 -8.00 3.12 1.07
C ARG A 241 -8.72 3.41 2.38
N ALA A 242 -8.01 3.87 3.41
CA ALA A 242 -8.60 4.23 4.69
C ALA A 242 -9.61 5.38 4.53
N CYS A 243 -9.28 6.39 3.71
CA CYS A 243 -10.21 7.47 3.39
C CYS A 243 -11.43 6.98 2.57
N GLN A 244 -11.20 6.14 1.55
CA GLN A 244 -12.28 5.54 0.77
C GLN A 244 -13.22 4.69 1.63
N GLU A 245 -12.67 3.90 2.55
CA GLU A 245 -13.45 3.10 3.51
C GLU A 245 -14.31 4.00 4.40
N ALA A 246 -13.74 5.08 4.93
CA ALA A 246 -14.48 6.05 5.75
C ALA A 246 -15.64 6.71 4.99
N VAL A 247 -15.43 7.06 3.71
CA VAL A 247 -16.44 7.71 2.86
C VAL A 247 -17.55 6.74 2.44
N MET A 248 -17.19 5.51 2.06
CA MET A 248 -18.15 4.54 1.52
C MET A 248 -18.86 3.73 2.62
N GLY A 249 -18.23 3.61 3.79
CA GLY A 249 -18.56 2.62 4.82
C GLY A 249 -17.98 1.24 4.49
N THR A 250 -17.66 0.46 5.52
CA THR A 250 -16.93 -0.82 5.41
C THR A 250 -17.57 -1.80 4.42
N ASP A 251 -18.89 -2.07 4.51
CA ASP A 251 -19.53 -3.04 3.63
C ASP A 251 -19.43 -2.67 2.14
N LYS A 252 -19.67 -1.40 1.80
CA LYS A 252 -19.58 -0.92 0.40
C LYS A 252 -18.14 -0.88 -0.06
N PHE A 253 -17.21 -0.51 0.81
CA PHE A 253 -15.79 -0.52 0.53
C PHE A 253 -15.31 -1.94 0.25
N GLU A 254 -15.68 -2.93 1.05
CA GLU A 254 -15.32 -4.34 0.82
C GLU A 254 -15.87 -4.86 -0.52
N ALA A 255 -17.14 -4.58 -0.83
CA ALA A 255 -17.72 -4.93 -2.12
C ALA A 255 -16.99 -4.25 -3.30
N HIS A 256 -16.60 -2.98 -3.13
CA HIS A 256 -15.84 -2.24 -4.13
C HIS A 256 -14.43 -2.85 -4.34
N MET A 257 -13.73 -3.17 -3.25
CA MET A 257 -12.41 -3.80 -3.31
C MET A 257 -12.47 -5.20 -3.92
N ALA A 258 -13.52 -5.97 -3.63
CA ALA A 258 -13.75 -7.27 -4.26
C ALA A 258 -13.93 -7.11 -5.79
N GLN A 259 -14.76 -6.16 -6.22
CA GLN A 259 -14.96 -5.86 -7.64
C GLN A 259 -13.67 -5.40 -8.35
N GLN A 260 -12.89 -4.52 -7.72
CA GLN A 260 -11.59 -4.08 -8.26
C GLN A 260 -10.62 -5.26 -8.40
N HIS A 261 -10.56 -6.14 -7.39
CA HIS A 261 -9.70 -7.31 -7.42
C HIS A 261 -10.10 -8.29 -8.53
N GLU A 262 -11.39 -8.58 -8.68
CA GLU A 262 -11.90 -9.39 -9.78
C GLU A 262 -11.57 -8.80 -11.15
N ALA A 263 -11.72 -7.47 -11.31
CA ALA A 263 -11.36 -6.77 -12.54
C ALA A 263 -9.85 -6.90 -12.85
N MET A 264 -8.99 -6.76 -11.84
CA MET A 264 -7.54 -6.94 -11.99
C MET A 264 -7.18 -8.39 -12.34
N GLN A 265 -7.79 -9.38 -11.68
CA GLN A 265 -7.57 -10.80 -11.99
C GLN A 265 -8.02 -11.15 -13.41
N ARG A 266 -9.18 -10.63 -13.82
CA ARG A 266 -9.68 -10.72 -15.19
C ARG A 266 -8.67 -10.13 -16.17
N GLN A 267 -8.19 -8.91 -15.94
CA GLN A 267 -7.20 -8.27 -16.80
C GLN A 267 -5.91 -9.10 -16.94
N ARG A 268 -5.36 -9.62 -15.83
CA ARG A 268 -4.16 -10.49 -15.84
C ARG A 268 -4.38 -11.75 -16.67
N ARG A 269 -5.55 -12.40 -16.52
CA ARG A 269 -5.93 -13.57 -17.31
C ARG A 269 -5.95 -13.23 -18.80
N LEU A 270 -6.59 -12.12 -19.19
CA LEU A 270 -6.67 -11.70 -20.59
C LEU A 270 -5.30 -11.39 -21.19
N VAL A 271 -4.40 -10.76 -20.43
CA VAL A 271 -3.01 -10.52 -20.84
C VAL A 271 -2.28 -11.85 -21.09
N ALA A 272 -2.41 -12.82 -20.18
CA ALA A 272 -1.80 -14.14 -20.33
C ALA A 272 -2.34 -14.88 -21.56
N GLU A 273 -3.66 -14.83 -21.79
CA GLU A 273 -4.29 -15.42 -22.97
C GLU A 273 -3.78 -14.76 -24.27
N CYS A 274 -3.70 -13.43 -24.32
CA CYS A 274 -3.14 -12.71 -25.47
C CYS A 274 -1.69 -13.07 -25.74
N ALA A 275 -0.87 -13.17 -24.69
CA ALA A 275 0.54 -13.55 -24.79
C ALA A 275 0.72 -14.99 -25.29
N ALA A 276 -0.24 -15.87 -25.02
CA ALA A 276 -0.23 -17.26 -25.49
C ALA A 276 -0.72 -17.43 -26.94
N MET A 277 -1.37 -16.43 -27.55
CA MET A 277 -1.88 -16.54 -28.93
C MET A 277 -0.75 -16.51 -29.96
N THR A 278 -0.75 -17.48 -30.88
CA THR A 278 0.11 -17.46 -32.07
C THR A 278 -0.29 -16.34 -33.04
N PRO A 279 0.59 -15.90 -33.96
CA PRO A 279 0.22 -14.87 -34.95
C PRO A 279 -1.01 -15.21 -35.80
N LYS A 280 -1.22 -16.51 -36.11
CA LYS A 280 -2.39 -16.97 -36.86
C LYS A 280 -3.67 -16.88 -36.02
N GLU A 281 -3.60 -17.24 -34.75
CA GLU A 281 -4.73 -17.11 -33.81
C GLU A 281 -5.06 -15.65 -33.56
N GLN A 282 -4.05 -14.78 -33.39
CA GLN A 282 -4.26 -13.34 -33.29
C GLN A 282 -4.97 -12.80 -34.54
N GLN A 283 -4.54 -13.16 -35.75
CA GLN A 283 -5.21 -12.72 -36.98
C GLN A 283 -6.67 -13.19 -37.05
N ALA A 284 -6.94 -14.45 -36.70
CA ALA A 284 -8.28 -15.01 -36.68
C ALA A 284 -9.17 -14.31 -35.62
N PHE A 285 -8.63 -14.09 -34.43
CA PHE A 285 -9.25 -13.36 -33.33
C PHE A 285 -9.62 -11.94 -33.78
N MET A 286 -8.68 -11.18 -34.33
CA MET A 286 -8.90 -9.81 -34.81
C MET A 286 -10.05 -9.74 -35.83
N LYS A 287 -10.11 -10.69 -36.78
CA LYS A 287 -11.19 -10.76 -37.78
C LYS A 287 -12.56 -11.02 -37.13
N ARG A 288 -12.61 -11.91 -36.13
CA ARG A 288 -13.82 -12.22 -35.37
C ARG A 288 -14.30 -10.97 -34.61
N VAL A 289 -13.42 -10.36 -33.82
CA VAL A 289 -13.79 -9.19 -33.00
C VAL A 289 -14.13 -7.98 -33.87
N ALA A 290 -13.48 -7.78 -35.02
CA ALA A 290 -13.87 -6.72 -35.95
C ALA A 290 -15.32 -6.88 -36.46
N THR A 291 -15.76 -8.12 -36.73
CA THR A 291 -17.14 -8.40 -37.12
C THR A 291 -18.11 -8.08 -35.97
N GLN A 292 -17.73 -8.43 -34.75
CA GLN A 292 -18.50 -8.14 -33.54
C GLN A 292 -18.58 -6.63 -33.26
N GLN A 293 -17.49 -5.87 -33.42
CA GLN A 293 -17.46 -4.42 -33.26
C GLN A 293 -18.44 -3.72 -34.20
N VAL A 294 -18.58 -4.19 -35.45
CA VAL A 294 -19.58 -3.64 -36.38
C VAL A 294 -21.02 -3.87 -35.87
N SER A 295 -21.30 -5.05 -35.30
CA SER A 295 -22.59 -5.34 -34.69
C SER A 295 -22.88 -4.44 -33.48
N ILE A 296 -21.90 -4.32 -32.58
CA ILE A 296 -21.98 -3.46 -31.38
C ILE A 296 -22.17 -1.99 -31.79
N ALA A 297 -21.39 -1.49 -32.75
CA ALA A 297 -21.49 -0.12 -33.23
C ALA A 297 -22.87 0.17 -33.85
N ARG A 298 -23.43 -0.78 -34.60
CA ARG A 298 -24.79 -0.65 -35.15
C ARG A 298 -25.85 -0.58 -34.05
N ALA A 299 -25.75 -1.44 -33.03
CA ALA A 299 -26.66 -1.41 -31.89
C ALA A 299 -26.54 -0.08 -31.11
N MET A 300 -25.31 0.39 -30.86
CA MET A 300 -25.07 1.66 -30.18
C MET A 300 -25.56 2.88 -30.97
N ALA A 301 -25.48 2.84 -32.31
CA ALA A 301 -25.98 3.89 -33.18
C ALA A 301 -27.51 4.04 -33.11
N SER A 302 -28.23 2.97 -32.72
CA SER A 302 -29.69 3.03 -32.51
C SER A 302 -30.11 3.57 -31.13
N LEU A 303 -29.17 3.77 -30.21
CA LEU A 303 -29.45 4.26 -28.87
C LEU A 303 -29.41 5.80 -28.84
N ALA A 304 -30.38 6.38 -28.13
CA ALA A 304 -30.69 7.80 -28.16
C ALA A 304 -29.63 8.68 -27.48
N ASP A 305 -28.97 8.17 -26.44
CA ASP A 305 -28.02 8.93 -25.61
C ASP A 305 -26.86 8.07 -25.11
N ASP A 306 -25.86 8.74 -24.53
CA ASP A 306 -24.63 8.11 -24.05
C ASP A 306 -24.84 7.23 -22.81
N HIS A 307 -25.84 7.50 -21.96
CA HIS A 307 -26.16 6.64 -20.83
C HIS A 307 -26.68 5.29 -21.29
N ALA A 308 -27.58 5.27 -22.28
CA ALA A 308 -28.07 4.05 -22.89
C ALA A 308 -26.94 3.25 -23.56
N ARG A 309 -25.99 3.93 -24.23
CA ARG A 309 -24.80 3.31 -24.83
C ARG A 309 -23.88 2.67 -23.79
N ILE A 310 -23.60 3.37 -22.69
CA ILE A 310 -22.79 2.84 -21.58
C ILE A 310 -23.48 1.63 -20.96
N ALA A 311 -24.79 1.72 -20.71
CA ALA A 311 -25.59 0.60 -20.18
C ALA A 311 -25.55 -0.61 -21.11
N TYR A 312 -25.67 -0.41 -22.43
CA TYR A 312 -25.56 -1.48 -23.41
C TYR A 312 -24.20 -2.18 -23.37
N VAL A 313 -23.10 -1.41 -23.36
CA VAL A 313 -21.74 -1.98 -23.26
C VAL A 313 -21.54 -2.76 -21.95
N LYS A 314 -22.05 -2.24 -20.83
CA LYS A 314 -22.01 -2.91 -19.52
C LYS A 314 -22.81 -4.22 -19.50
N GLN A 315 -23.83 -4.33 -20.34
CA GLN A 315 -24.70 -5.52 -20.44
C GLN A 315 -24.23 -6.54 -21.48
N LEU A 316 -23.16 -6.27 -22.23
CA LEU A 316 -22.59 -7.25 -23.15
C LEU A 316 -22.22 -8.54 -22.41
N PRO A 317 -22.37 -9.72 -23.04
CA PRO A 317 -21.89 -10.97 -22.46
C PRO A 317 -20.42 -10.87 -22.03
N ALA A 318 -20.04 -11.51 -20.92
CA ALA A 318 -18.67 -11.42 -20.40
C ALA A 318 -17.60 -11.82 -21.42
N ALA A 319 -17.88 -12.82 -22.27
CA ALA A 319 -17.01 -13.24 -23.36
C ALA A 319 -16.80 -12.15 -24.42
N GLU A 320 -17.85 -11.38 -24.72
CA GLU A 320 -17.79 -10.27 -25.66
C GLU A 320 -16.99 -9.09 -25.12
N GLN A 321 -17.16 -8.79 -23.83
CA GLN A 321 -16.35 -7.79 -23.13
C GLN A 321 -14.87 -8.22 -23.06
N ASP A 322 -14.58 -9.50 -22.81
CA ASP A 322 -13.23 -10.07 -22.81
C ASP A 322 -12.56 -9.91 -24.19
N ASP A 323 -13.31 -10.19 -25.26
CA ASP A 323 -12.86 -10.02 -26.64
C ASP A 323 -12.50 -8.56 -26.95
N LEU A 324 -13.33 -7.60 -26.54
CA LEU A 324 -13.03 -6.17 -26.70
C LEU A 324 -11.79 -5.74 -25.90
N ALA A 325 -11.64 -6.22 -24.66
CA ALA A 325 -10.48 -5.91 -23.83
C ALA A 325 -9.18 -6.48 -24.42
N LYS A 326 -9.19 -7.74 -24.88
CA LYS A 326 -8.05 -8.36 -25.56
C LYS A 326 -7.69 -7.63 -26.86
N LEU A 327 -8.69 -7.21 -27.64
CA LEU A 327 -8.48 -6.41 -28.85
C LEU A 327 -7.73 -5.12 -28.52
N ASN A 328 -8.14 -4.39 -27.48
CA ASN A 328 -7.45 -3.18 -27.03
C ASN A 328 -6.00 -3.46 -26.60
N MET A 329 -5.75 -4.58 -25.90
CA MET A 329 -4.39 -4.97 -25.50
C MET A 329 -3.49 -5.27 -26.71
N LEU A 330 -4.00 -6.03 -27.70
CA LEU A 330 -3.25 -6.39 -28.91
C LEU A 330 -2.98 -5.18 -29.81
N MET A 331 -3.92 -4.22 -29.87
CA MET A 331 -3.76 -3.00 -30.65
C MET A 331 -2.88 -1.97 -29.95
N GLY A 332 -2.99 -1.85 -28.62
CA GLY A 332 -2.19 -0.93 -27.81
C GLY A 332 -0.71 -1.29 -27.78
N GLY A 333 -0.36 -2.58 -27.73
CA GLY A 333 1.03 -3.05 -27.68
C GLY A 333 1.86 -2.76 -28.95
N ARG A 334 1.22 -2.36 -30.06
CA ARG A 334 1.92 -1.95 -31.30
C ARG A 334 2.34 -0.49 -31.31
N SER A 335 1.75 0.32 -30.44
CA SER A 335 2.18 1.71 -30.23
C SER A 335 3.27 1.67 -29.17
N GLY A 336 4.51 1.38 -29.58
CA GLY A 336 5.68 1.19 -28.70
C GLY A 336 6.14 2.44 -27.94
N GLY A 337 5.23 3.09 -27.21
CA GLY A 337 5.53 4.14 -26.24
C GLY A 337 5.02 3.71 -24.87
N HIS A 338 5.92 3.54 -23.92
CA HIS A 338 5.62 3.42 -22.49
C HIS A 338 4.91 4.70 -22.02
N GLY A 339 3.58 4.73 -22.17
CA GLY A 339 2.72 5.75 -21.59
C GLY A 339 1.77 5.09 -20.61
N HIS A 340 2.10 5.12 -19.32
CA HIS A 340 1.15 4.78 -18.27
C HIS A 340 0.05 5.85 -18.23
N SER A 341 -1.01 5.69 -19.03
CA SER A 341 -2.21 6.48 -18.84
C SER A 341 -3.01 5.86 -17.69
N HIS A 342 -2.85 6.40 -16.48
CA HIS A 342 -3.81 6.20 -15.42
C HIS A 342 -5.10 6.90 -15.84
N SER A 343 -6.11 6.11 -16.24
CA SER A 343 -7.47 6.63 -16.34
C SER A 343 -7.98 6.81 -14.92
N HIS A 344 -7.83 8.01 -14.38
CA HIS A 344 -8.59 8.42 -13.22
C HIS A 344 -10.04 8.60 -13.66
N GLU A 345 -10.91 7.68 -13.24
CA GLU A 345 -12.36 7.94 -13.25
C GLU A 345 -12.61 9.09 -12.26
N HIS A 346 -12.63 10.32 -12.77
CA HIS A 346 -13.13 11.46 -12.01
C HIS A 346 -14.64 11.28 -11.87
N GLY A 347 -15.08 10.78 -10.71
CA GLY A 347 -16.45 10.99 -10.26
C GLY A 347 -16.75 12.49 -10.30
N ALA A 348 -17.94 12.87 -10.77
CA ALA A 348 -18.32 14.22 -11.18
C ALA A 348 -18.32 15.31 -10.07
N HIS A 349 -17.65 15.12 -8.93
CA HIS A 349 -17.72 16.00 -7.76
C HIS A 349 -16.40 16.18 -7.01
N CYS A 350 -15.26 16.28 -7.70
CA CYS A 350 -13.99 16.65 -7.07
C CYS A 350 -13.40 17.90 -7.74
N ASN A 351 -13.76 19.07 -7.24
CA ASN A 351 -13.05 20.32 -7.52
C ASN A 351 -11.79 20.33 -6.65
N HIS A 352 -10.70 19.75 -7.13
CA HIS A 352 -9.38 19.96 -6.52
C HIS A 352 -8.49 20.72 -7.51
N ASP A 353 -8.14 21.92 -7.09
CA ASP A 353 -7.09 22.75 -7.66
C ASP A 353 -5.74 22.09 -7.34
N HIS A 354 -5.05 21.56 -8.36
CA HIS A 354 -3.69 21.08 -8.21
C HIS A 354 -2.75 22.28 -8.23
N GLY A 355 -2.43 22.79 -7.04
CA GLY A 355 -1.35 23.74 -6.83
C GLY A 355 -0.01 23.16 -7.29
N HIS A 356 0.32 23.35 -8.55
CA HIS A 356 1.65 23.10 -9.08
C HIS A 356 2.61 24.19 -8.58
N SER A 357 3.40 23.86 -7.57
CA SER A 357 4.59 24.62 -7.20
C SER A 357 5.64 24.51 -8.31
N HIS A 358 5.76 25.54 -9.15
CA HIS A 358 6.91 25.73 -10.04
C HIS A 358 8.11 26.23 -9.23
N ALA A 359 9.02 25.34 -8.86
CA ALA A 359 10.32 25.71 -8.33
C ALA A 359 11.44 25.10 -9.18
N ALA A 360 12.11 26.00 -9.91
CA ALA A 360 13.51 25.98 -10.36
C ALA A 360 14.03 24.79 -11.20
N HIS A 361 14.07 25.00 -12.52
CA HIS A 361 15.16 24.52 -13.37
C HIS A 361 16.08 25.70 -13.70
N ALA A 362 17.23 25.77 -13.02
CA ALA A 362 18.37 26.57 -13.48
C ALA A 362 19.30 25.62 -14.25
N GLY A 363 19.06 25.52 -15.56
CA GLY A 363 19.99 24.87 -16.50
C GLY A 363 20.90 25.94 -17.09
N GLU A 364 22.20 25.84 -16.80
CA GLU A 364 23.25 26.54 -17.51
C GLU A 364 23.23 26.14 -18.99
N HIS A 365 22.98 27.11 -19.87
CA HIS A 365 23.29 26.97 -21.29
C HIS A 365 24.20 28.11 -21.72
N ASP A 366 25.32 27.66 -22.29
CA ASP A 366 26.40 28.45 -22.81
C ASP A 366 25.98 29.41 -23.92
N VAL A 367 26.78 30.47 -23.97
CA VAL A 367 26.68 31.67 -24.79
C VAL A 367 26.88 31.35 -26.27
N GLN A 368 25.93 31.74 -27.13
CA GLN A 368 26.26 32.28 -28.45
C GLN A 368 25.17 33.24 -28.92
N GLY A 369 25.55 34.52 -28.94
CA GLY A 369 24.64 35.63 -29.14
C GLY A 369 24.22 35.86 -30.58
N HIS A 370 23.06 36.48 -30.73
CA HIS A 370 22.85 37.49 -31.76
C HIS A 370 21.99 38.62 -31.21
N SER A 371 22.57 39.81 -31.29
CA SER A 371 21.98 41.11 -31.04
C SER A 371 20.84 41.41 -32.02
N HIS A 372 19.69 41.84 -31.52
CA HIS A 372 18.93 42.91 -32.16
C HIS A 372 18.29 43.82 -31.10
N SER A 373 18.65 45.10 -31.22
CA SER A 373 18.13 46.24 -30.51
C SER A 373 16.68 46.52 -30.90
N HIS A 374 15.85 46.98 -29.95
CA HIS A 374 14.90 48.08 -30.17
C HIS A 374 14.56 48.76 -28.83
N GLN A 375 14.59 50.10 -28.87
CA GLN A 375 14.37 51.06 -27.80
C GLN A 375 12.92 51.59 -27.80
N HIS A 376 12.57 52.27 -26.69
CA HIS A 376 11.38 53.10 -26.37
C HIS A 376 10.21 52.31 -25.75
N GLY A 377 9.58 52.69 -24.64
CA GLY A 377 9.57 53.89 -23.77
C GLY A 377 8.45 53.72 -22.71
N PRO A 378 8.26 54.65 -21.75
CA PRO A 378 7.73 54.36 -20.40
C PRO A 378 6.27 54.80 -20.12
N GLY A 379 5.68 54.27 -19.03
CA GLY A 379 4.43 54.73 -18.38
C GLY A 379 3.41 53.60 -18.21
N CYS A 380 2.65 53.43 -17.12
CA CYS A 380 2.26 54.31 -16.02
C CYS A 380 1.95 53.49 -14.74
N ASN A 381 2.17 54.11 -13.58
CA ASN A 381 1.59 53.74 -12.28
C ASN A 381 0.06 53.67 -12.36
N HIS A 382 -0.56 52.69 -11.69
CA HIS A 382 -1.87 52.89 -11.04
C HIS A 382 -1.82 52.36 -9.60
N ASP A 383 -2.17 53.30 -8.75
CA ASP A 383 -2.28 53.31 -7.30
C ASP A 383 -3.73 52.98 -6.95
N HIS A 384 -4.00 51.96 -6.13
CA HIS A 384 -5.33 51.71 -5.55
C HIS A 384 -5.18 51.46 -4.04
N GLY A 385 -5.43 52.53 -3.28
CA GLY A 385 -5.75 52.47 -1.87
C GLY A 385 -7.26 52.34 -1.61
N HIS A 386 -7.55 52.18 -0.31
CA HIS A 386 -8.85 52.24 0.39
C HIS A 386 -9.69 50.94 0.39
N GLN A 387 -10.32 50.52 1.50
CA GLN A 387 -10.78 51.27 2.68
C GLN A 387 -11.09 50.31 3.85
N HIS A 388 -10.84 50.77 5.08
CA HIS A 388 -11.34 50.20 6.33
C HIS A 388 -12.85 50.43 6.50
N GLY A 389 -13.53 49.50 7.18
CA GLY A 389 -14.87 49.66 7.75
C GLY A 389 -15.08 48.76 8.97
N PRO A 390 -15.95 49.14 9.94
CA PRO A 390 -15.64 49.00 11.36
C PRO A 390 -16.46 47.96 12.14
N ASP A 391 -16.03 47.77 13.39
CA ASP A 391 -16.62 47.03 14.49
C ASP A 391 -18.14 47.16 14.65
N CYS A 392 -18.79 46.06 15.02
CA CYS A 392 -20.06 46.04 15.73
C CYS A 392 -19.99 45.01 16.85
N ASN A 393 -20.01 45.54 18.08
CA ASN A 393 -20.16 44.81 19.33
C ASN A 393 -21.57 45.16 19.85
N HIS A 394 -22.40 44.16 20.19
CA HIS A 394 -23.48 44.22 21.19
C HIS A 394 -23.77 42.82 21.71
#